data_AF-A0A6I8U518-F1
#
_entry.id   AF-A0A6I8U518-F1
#
_cell.length_a   1.000
_cell.length_b   1.000
_cell.length_c   1.000
_cell.angle_alpha   90.00
_cell.angle_beta   90.00
_cell.angle_gamma   90.00
#
_symmetry.space_group_name_H-M   'P 1'
#
loop_
_entity.id
_entity.type
_entity.pdbx_description
1 polymer ?
#
loop_
_entity_poly.entity_id
_entity_poly.type
_entity_poly.pdbx_seq_one_letter_code
_entity_poly.pdbx_strand_id
1 'polypeptide(L)'
;MAHFDLATDKLPTYPSEWFKSNPGQKPPMEVHIIPDNRRGNVHSTIRLQFAAGTLSPAVATAFLWHELAREQYTLSKEWTSFNIAIGAKGSRISISNFAAVIEQTSNLDLVAENVLFEAKELRRYVIAVACVLRIIGIDREEYREQVITHMNALITQAPGTEINLDQVYIHYKTWATYTQYAKCLAFADMFLAEFPAHPLAGLRMGSIVCRMRDCSALVATFYILKMFGMTIGDFALWIWTKPVAAQYDQVTVGGEEMDQPRSYALYFRDLGLSEKSPYSAPSNADLHLFLHTLGVTEDSERSVRARQVGTPLKNAIIANEMVVAYVYGRFNTFQKEYSYDGEPIEDAGPGAADEVEEHRMPESKDPDAWLGWLQQQNGIIPPFIKRQSYMHWLNHAGSRPGTIGEMLFQDTTAGMMTVRPAEAEGGQ
;
A
#
# COMPACT_ATOMS: atom_id res chain seq x y z
N MET A 1 11.16 35.42 -12.18
CA MET A 1 10.88 35.11 -10.76
C MET A 1 9.38 35.17 -10.57
N ALA A 2 8.71 34.02 -10.44
CA ALA A 2 7.29 34.02 -10.08
C ALA A 2 7.22 34.25 -8.56
N HIS A 3 6.58 35.35 -8.16
CA HIS A 3 6.51 35.85 -6.79
C HIS A 3 5.27 35.36 -6.03
N PHE A 4 4.63 34.29 -6.51
CA PHE A 4 3.38 33.80 -5.94
C PHE A 4 3.33 32.27 -6.03
N ASP A 5 3.54 31.61 -4.90
CA ASP A 5 3.11 30.25 -4.68
C ASP A 5 1.80 30.31 -3.88
N LEU A 6 0.75 29.67 -4.41
CA LEU A 6 -0.45 29.38 -3.62
C LEU A 6 -0.01 28.58 -2.40
N ALA A 7 -0.56 28.90 -1.21
CA ALA A 7 -0.25 28.17 0.01
C ALA A 7 -0.41 26.66 -0.24
N THR A 8 0.72 25.96 -0.32
CA THR A 8 0.75 24.53 -0.64
C THR A 8 0.35 23.71 0.57
N ASP A 9 -0.24 22.55 0.32
CA ASP A 9 -0.53 21.55 1.35
C ASP A 9 0.67 21.28 2.25
N LYS A 10 0.39 20.89 3.51
CA LYS A 10 1.43 20.37 4.43
C LYS A 10 2.31 19.34 3.71
N LEU A 11 3.62 19.47 3.91
CA LEU A 11 4.60 18.53 3.36
C LEU A 11 4.40 17.14 4.00
N PRO A 12 4.63 16.05 3.25
CA PRO A 12 4.68 14.72 3.84
C PRO A 12 5.74 14.63 4.94
N THR A 13 5.46 13.86 5.99
CA THR A 13 6.38 13.64 7.10
C THR A 13 6.68 12.16 7.25
N TYR A 14 7.94 11.84 7.54
CA TYR A 14 8.39 10.46 7.67
C TYR A 14 8.19 9.92 9.09
N PRO A 15 7.98 8.60 9.28
CA PRO A 15 7.88 8.02 10.61
C PRO A 15 9.12 8.29 11.48
N SER A 16 10.34 8.33 10.90
CA SER A 16 11.54 8.63 11.68
C SER A 16 11.52 10.01 12.33
N GLU A 17 10.84 10.99 11.74
CA GLU A 17 10.74 12.36 12.27
C GLU A 17 9.96 12.41 13.58
N TRP A 18 8.95 11.55 13.71
CA TRP A 18 8.21 11.42 14.97
C TRP A 18 9.13 10.91 16.09
N PHE A 19 9.94 9.89 15.83
CA PHE A 19 10.87 9.34 16.81
C PHE A 19 12.05 10.27 17.12
N LYS A 20 12.50 11.07 16.16
CA LYS A 20 13.46 12.16 16.40
C LYS A 20 12.88 13.23 17.34
N SER A 21 11.60 13.55 17.18
CA SER A 21 10.89 14.53 18.01
C SER A 21 10.48 13.98 19.37
N ASN A 22 10.36 12.65 19.52
CA ASN A 22 9.94 11.96 20.73
C ASN A 22 10.96 10.86 21.11
N PRO A 23 12.22 11.23 21.43
CA PRO A 23 13.29 10.26 21.63
C PRO A 23 12.99 9.32 22.80
N GLY A 24 13.15 8.02 22.57
CA GLY A 24 12.93 6.98 23.58
C GLY A 24 11.45 6.69 23.90
N GLN A 25 10.50 7.34 23.21
CA GLN A 25 9.08 7.14 23.46
C GLN A 25 8.46 6.15 22.47
N LYS A 26 7.53 5.32 22.98
CA LYS A 26 6.66 4.48 22.17
C LYS A 26 5.47 5.30 21.67
N PRO A 27 4.86 4.96 20.53
CA PRO A 27 3.67 5.65 20.06
C PRO A 27 2.53 5.58 21.11
N PRO A 28 1.82 6.69 21.37
CA PRO A 28 0.82 6.73 22.43
C PRO A 28 -0.47 6.00 22.02
N MET A 29 -1.04 5.28 22.98
CA MET A 29 -2.35 4.64 22.88
C MET A 29 -3.23 5.12 24.01
N GLU A 30 -4.30 5.85 23.68
CA GLU A 30 -5.30 6.23 24.67
C GLU A 30 -6.39 5.17 24.71
N VAL A 31 -6.60 4.55 25.86
CA VAL A 31 -7.57 3.47 26.02
C VAL A 31 -8.16 3.45 27.42
N HIS A 32 -9.41 3.05 27.51
CA HIS A 32 -10.05 2.75 28.80
C HIS A 32 -9.53 1.41 29.31
N ILE A 33 -8.94 1.40 30.50
CA ILE A 33 -8.49 0.17 31.15
C ILE A 33 -9.69 -0.50 31.80
N ILE A 34 -9.96 -1.74 31.39
CA ILE A 34 -11.04 -2.56 31.94
C ILE A 34 -10.45 -3.43 33.05
N PRO A 35 -10.91 -3.30 34.31
CA PRO A 35 -10.55 -4.24 35.36
C PRO A 35 -11.20 -5.61 35.11
N ASP A 36 -10.52 -6.69 35.51
CA ASP A 36 -10.97 -8.07 35.24
C ASP A 36 -12.38 -8.38 35.76
N ASN A 37 -12.80 -7.75 36.86
CA ASN A 37 -14.14 -7.94 37.42
C ASN A 37 -15.27 -7.35 36.54
N ARG A 38 -14.94 -6.45 35.61
CA ARG A 38 -15.87 -5.86 34.62
C ARG A 38 -15.76 -6.48 33.24
N ARG A 39 -14.94 -7.52 33.06
CA ARG A 39 -14.72 -8.17 31.76
C ARG A 39 -16.03 -8.70 31.15
N GLY A 40 -16.87 -9.35 31.93
CA GLY A 40 -18.16 -9.85 31.43
C GLY A 40 -19.13 -8.72 31.08
N ASN A 41 -19.07 -7.57 31.75
CA ASN A 41 -19.84 -6.38 31.34
C ASN A 41 -19.49 -5.93 29.93
N VAL A 42 -18.20 -5.93 29.60
CA VAL A 42 -17.74 -5.57 28.25
C VAL A 42 -18.21 -6.60 27.24
N HIS A 43 -18.10 -7.89 27.56
CA HIS A 43 -18.57 -8.96 26.67
C HIS A 43 -20.08 -8.90 26.40
N SER A 44 -20.90 -8.76 27.44
CA SER A 44 -22.36 -8.57 27.29
C SER A 44 -22.66 -7.30 26.47
N THR A 45 -21.89 -6.22 26.67
CA THR A 45 -22.05 -4.98 25.89
C THR A 45 -21.76 -5.21 24.42
N ILE A 46 -20.65 -5.87 24.08
CA ILE A 46 -20.28 -6.23 22.70
C ILE A 46 -21.37 -7.12 22.08
N ARG A 47 -21.83 -8.16 22.79
CA ARG A 47 -22.85 -9.09 22.29
C ARG A 47 -24.14 -8.36 21.89
N LEU A 48 -24.64 -7.51 22.78
CA LEU A 48 -25.92 -6.82 22.61
C LEU A 48 -25.82 -5.65 21.63
N GLN A 49 -24.84 -4.77 21.80
CA GLN A 49 -24.73 -3.53 21.03
C GLN A 49 -24.14 -3.74 19.63
N PHE A 50 -23.34 -4.79 19.40
CA PHE A 50 -22.86 -5.12 18.06
C PHE A 50 -24.01 -5.58 17.16
N ALA A 51 -24.86 -6.47 17.66
CA ALA A 51 -26.04 -6.94 16.92
C ALA A 51 -27.06 -5.81 16.71
N ALA A 52 -27.19 -4.88 17.66
CA ALA A 52 -28.11 -3.76 17.57
C ALA A 52 -27.61 -2.58 16.72
N GLY A 53 -26.36 -2.59 16.24
CA GLY A 53 -25.81 -1.46 15.47
C GLY A 53 -25.48 -0.21 16.31
N THR A 54 -25.39 -0.33 17.64
CA THR A 54 -25.24 0.82 18.57
C THR A 54 -23.90 0.84 19.32
N LEU A 55 -23.05 -0.16 19.11
CA LEU A 55 -21.75 -0.26 19.78
C LEU A 55 -20.87 0.97 19.52
N SER A 56 -20.30 1.54 20.58
CA SER A 56 -19.37 2.65 20.48
C SER A 56 -17.94 2.17 20.14
N PRO A 57 -17.16 2.96 19.37
CA PRO A 57 -15.79 2.60 19.03
C PRO A 57 -14.86 2.60 20.26
N ALA A 58 -15.18 3.37 21.30
CA ALA A 58 -14.45 3.38 22.56
C ALA A 58 -14.57 2.04 23.32
N VAL A 59 -15.80 1.50 23.43
CA VAL A 59 -16.03 0.17 24.04
C VAL A 59 -15.36 -0.92 23.22
N ALA A 60 -15.45 -0.86 21.89
CA ALA A 60 -14.78 -1.80 20.98
C ALA A 60 -13.25 -1.78 21.14
N THR A 61 -12.67 -0.59 21.25
CA THR A 61 -11.22 -0.40 21.47
C THR A 61 -10.78 -0.99 22.80
N ALA A 62 -11.52 -0.68 23.88
CA ALA A 62 -11.23 -1.22 25.20
C ALA A 62 -11.35 -2.75 25.23
N PHE A 63 -12.38 -3.32 24.60
CA PHE A 63 -12.55 -4.77 24.46
C PHE A 63 -11.36 -5.44 23.78
N LEU A 64 -10.96 -4.97 22.59
CA LEU A 64 -9.84 -5.55 21.86
C LEU A 64 -8.53 -5.43 22.63
N TRP A 65 -8.27 -4.25 23.22
CA TRP A 65 -7.07 -4.00 24.00
C TRP A 65 -6.99 -4.91 25.23
N HIS A 66 -8.09 -5.02 25.99
CA HIS A 66 -8.15 -5.86 27.18
C HIS A 66 -7.87 -7.33 26.83
N GLU A 67 -8.54 -7.89 25.81
CA GLU A 67 -8.37 -9.30 25.47
C GLU A 67 -6.96 -9.64 24.94
N LEU A 68 -6.29 -8.71 24.25
CA LEU A 68 -4.92 -8.89 23.77
C LEU A 68 -3.84 -8.59 24.83
N ALA A 69 -4.16 -7.83 25.88
CA ALA A 69 -3.24 -7.53 26.97
C ALA A 69 -3.13 -8.64 28.02
N ARG A 70 -4.13 -9.54 28.07
CA ARG A 70 -4.25 -10.59 29.10
C ARG A 70 -3.18 -11.68 29.03
N GLU A 71 -2.84 -12.13 27.83
CA GLU A 71 -1.87 -13.20 27.64
C GLU A 71 -0.52 -12.63 27.19
N GLN A 72 0.56 -13.21 27.71
CA GLN A 72 1.93 -12.84 27.34
C GLN A 72 2.61 -13.96 26.57
N TYR A 73 3.31 -13.58 25.50
CA TYR A 73 3.99 -14.48 24.60
C TYR A 73 5.49 -14.22 24.63
N THR A 74 6.28 -15.28 24.49
CA THR A 74 7.74 -15.22 24.62
C THR A 74 8.38 -14.83 23.30
N LEU A 75 9.24 -13.81 23.30
CA LEU A 75 9.97 -13.40 22.12
C LEU A 75 11.09 -14.37 21.76
N SER A 76 11.15 -14.78 20.50
CA SER A 76 12.23 -15.62 19.96
C SER A 76 13.51 -14.82 19.68
N LYS A 77 13.37 -13.53 19.40
CA LYS A 77 14.44 -12.58 19.04
C LYS A 77 14.15 -11.23 19.67
N GLU A 78 15.21 -10.46 19.92
CA GLU A 78 15.10 -9.06 20.31
C GLU A 78 14.25 -8.29 19.29
N TRP A 79 13.44 -7.37 19.79
CA TRP A 79 12.56 -6.55 18.98
C TRP A 79 12.81 -5.07 19.26
N THR A 80 13.39 -4.41 18.28
CA THR A 80 13.60 -2.96 18.24
C THR A 80 12.97 -2.37 16.97
N SER A 81 12.54 -1.11 17.05
CA SER A 81 12.13 -0.31 15.89
C SER A 81 12.38 1.17 16.19
N PHE A 82 13.00 1.89 15.25
CA PHE A 82 13.47 3.27 15.43
C PHE A 82 14.29 3.48 16.70
N ASN A 83 15.16 2.51 17.02
CA ASN A 83 15.93 2.43 18.26
C ASN A 83 15.10 2.36 19.56
N ILE A 84 13.80 2.07 19.45
CA ILE A 84 12.93 1.82 20.60
C ILE A 84 12.88 0.32 20.89
N ALA A 85 13.26 -0.07 22.09
CA ALA A 85 13.15 -1.45 22.55
C ALA A 85 11.68 -1.81 22.84
N ILE A 86 11.13 -2.76 22.08
CA ILE A 86 9.81 -3.32 22.30
C ILE A 86 9.90 -4.47 23.30
N GLY A 87 10.87 -5.37 23.11
CA GLY A 87 11.16 -6.46 24.04
C GLY A 87 12.47 -7.18 23.74
N ALA A 88 13.07 -7.77 24.77
CA ALA A 88 14.31 -8.53 24.66
C ALA A 88 14.04 -9.97 24.22
N LYS A 89 15.06 -10.64 23.67
CA LYS A 89 14.98 -12.08 23.40
C LYS A 89 14.63 -12.83 24.69
N GLY A 90 13.62 -13.70 24.64
CA GLY A 90 13.15 -14.47 25.78
C GLY A 90 12.22 -13.72 26.75
N SER A 91 11.98 -12.41 26.57
CA SER A 91 11.02 -11.70 27.40
C SER A 91 9.57 -12.08 27.02
N ARG A 92 8.68 -12.09 28.00
CA ARG A 92 7.24 -12.24 27.79
C ARG A 92 6.63 -10.86 27.53
N ILE A 93 5.93 -10.71 26.41
CA ILE A 93 5.30 -9.46 26.00
C ILE A 93 3.83 -9.66 25.65
N SER A 94 3.02 -8.62 25.79
CA SER A 94 1.66 -8.52 25.25
C SER A 94 1.53 -7.23 24.42
N ILE A 95 0.32 -6.94 23.93
CA ILE A 95 0.06 -5.72 23.13
C ILE A 95 0.48 -4.42 23.85
N SER A 96 0.42 -4.39 25.19
CA SER A 96 0.77 -3.19 25.97
C SER A 96 2.25 -2.83 25.87
N ASN A 97 3.13 -3.78 25.56
CA ASN A 97 4.55 -3.52 25.37
C ASN A 97 4.84 -2.68 24.11
N PHE A 98 3.88 -2.51 23.20
CA PHE A 98 4.08 -1.79 21.94
C PHE A 98 3.74 -0.30 22.03
N ALA A 99 3.05 0.14 23.09
CA ALA A 99 2.51 1.50 23.18
C ALA A 99 2.92 2.20 24.49
N ALA A 100 2.95 3.53 24.45
CA ALA A 100 2.86 4.34 25.66
C ALA A 100 1.37 4.46 26.04
N VAL A 101 0.92 3.63 26.98
CA VAL A 101 -0.51 3.54 27.36
C VAL A 101 -0.92 4.75 28.19
N ILE A 102 -1.94 5.45 27.73
CA ILE A 102 -2.57 6.58 28.41
C ILE A 102 -3.99 6.16 28.80
N GLU A 103 -4.25 6.05 30.09
CA GLU A 103 -5.56 5.65 30.61
C GLU A 103 -6.59 6.76 30.42
N GLN A 104 -7.69 6.45 29.73
CA GLN A 104 -8.83 7.35 29.62
C GLN A 104 -9.70 7.26 30.88
N THR A 105 -9.96 8.41 31.50
CA THR A 105 -10.70 8.52 32.76
C THR A 105 -12.21 8.66 32.59
N SER A 106 -12.69 8.82 31.36
CA SER A 106 -14.13 8.85 31.07
C SER A 106 -14.77 7.48 31.32
N ASN A 107 -16.04 7.48 31.70
CA ASN A 107 -16.79 6.24 31.92
C ASN A 107 -17.22 5.62 30.59
N LEU A 108 -16.97 4.32 30.43
CA LEU A 108 -17.59 3.52 29.37
C LEU A 108 -19.04 3.18 29.76
N ASP A 109 -19.96 3.41 28.83
CA ASP A 109 -21.35 2.96 28.96
C ASP A 109 -21.42 1.45 28.68
N LEU A 110 -21.33 0.67 29.76
CA LEU A 110 -21.37 -0.79 29.74
C LEU A 110 -22.69 -1.29 30.30
N VAL A 111 -23.24 -2.35 29.71
CA VAL A 111 -24.42 -3.01 30.24
C VAL A 111 -24.12 -3.65 31.60
N ALA A 112 -25.13 -3.67 32.48
CA ALA A 112 -25.00 -4.22 33.83
C ALA A 112 -24.81 -5.76 33.86
N GLU A 113 -25.26 -6.46 32.81
CA GLU A 113 -25.07 -7.90 32.65
C GLU A 113 -23.57 -8.23 32.62
N ASN A 114 -23.13 -9.23 33.39
CA ASN A 114 -21.73 -9.61 33.52
C ASN A 114 -21.51 -11.05 33.05
N VAL A 115 -21.71 -11.31 31.75
CA VAL A 115 -21.60 -12.65 31.16
C VAL A 115 -20.36 -12.73 30.27
N LEU A 116 -19.49 -13.69 30.59
CA LEU A 116 -18.28 -13.93 29.79
C LEU A 116 -18.60 -14.63 28.47
N PHE A 117 -17.66 -14.49 27.54
CA PHE A 117 -17.70 -15.17 26.25
C PHE A 117 -16.99 -16.50 26.42
N GLU A 118 -17.58 -17.54 25.84
CA GLU A 118 -16.85 -18.78 25.61
C GLU A 118 -15.73 -18.57 24.58
N ALA A 119 -14.68 -19.40 24.59
CA ALA A 119 -13.50 -19.18 23.75
C ALA A 119 -13.82 -19.03 22.25
N LYS A 120 -14.76 -19.83 21.74
CA LYS A 120 -15.21 -19.76 20.34
C LYS A 120 -16.00 -18.48 20.05
N GLU A 121 -16.87 -18.07 20.97
CA GLU A 121 -17.68 -16.84 20.84
C GLU A 121 -16.80 -15.59 20.91
N LEU A 122 -15.82 -15.58 21.82
CA LEU A 122 -14.83 -14.52 21.94
C LEU A 122 -14.09 -14.31 20.61
N ARG A 123 -13.59 -15.40 20.01
CA ARG A 123 -12.91 -15.35 18.70
C ARG A 123 -13.80 -14.72 17.63
N ARG A 124 -15.09 -15.08 17.58
CA ARG A 124 -16.05 -14.54 16.61
C ARG A 124 -16.23 -13.04 16.75
N TYR A 125 -16.47 -12.55 17.97
CA TYR A 125 -16.67 -11.11 18.21
C TYR A 125 -15.38 -10.30 18.03
N VAL A 126 -14.22 -10.84 18.39
CA VAL A 126 -12.93 -10.19 18.11
C VAL A 126 -12.72 -10.00 16.60
N ILE A 127 -13.00 -11.03 15.79
CA ILE A 127 -12.92 -10.94 14.33
C ILE A 127 -13.94 -9.91 13.81
N ALA A 128 -15.21 -10.02 14.22
CA ALA A 128 -16.27 -9.13 13.76
C ALA A 128 -15.97 -7.65 14.06
N VAL A 129 -15.56 -7.36 15.30
CA VAL A 129 -15.19 -6.00 15.74
C VAL A 129 -13.97 -5.49 14.97
N ALA A 130 -12.96 -6.31 14.69
CA ALA A 130 -11.79 -5.88 13.91
C ALA A 130 -12.12 -5.66 12.42
N CYS A 131 -13.05 -6.43 11.86
CA CYS A 131 -13.46 -6.31 10.47
C CYS A 131 -14.18 -5.00 10.14
N VAL A 132 -14.73 -4.30 11.13
CA VAL A 132 -15.42 -3.01 10.93
C VAL A 132 -14.54 -2.02 10.18
N LEU A 133 -13.29 -1.79 10.61
CA LEU A 133 -12.36 -0.87 9.94
C LEU A 133 -12.13 -1.22 8.47
N ARG A 134 -12.00 -2.51 8.16
CA ARG A 134 -11.79 -2.99 6.80
C ARG A 134 -13.04 -2.81 5.94
N ILE A 135 -14.22 -3.12 6.46
CA ILE A 135 -15.49 -3.03 5.73
C ILE A 135 -15.81 -1.56 5.41
N ILE A 136 -15.68 -0.65 6.38
CA ILE A 136 -15.97 0.78 6.17
C ILE A 136 -14.98 1.46 5.21
N GLY A 137 -13.75 0.93 5.11
CA GLY A 137 -12.73 1.43 4.19
C GLY A 137 -12.90 0.96 2.74
N ILE A 138 -13.88 0.09 2.44
CA ILE A 138 -14.14 -0.38 1.08
C ILE A 138 -15.26 0.44 0.44
N ASP A 139 -14.88 1.30 -0.51
CA ASP A 139 -15.82 2.11 -1.29
C ASP A 139 -16.76 1.24 -2.16
N ARG A 140 -16.18 0.22 -2.84
CA ARG A 140 -16.88 -0.56 -3.87
C ARG A 140 -17.75 -1.65 -3.26
N GLU A 141 -19.05 -1.57 -3.50
CA GLU A 141 -20.05 -2.50 -2.97
C GLU A 141 -19.79 -3.96 -3.33
N GLU A 142 -19.60 -4.30 -4.61
CA GLU A 142 -19.31 -5.67 -5.05
C GLU A 142 -18.09 -6.29 -4.33
N TYR A 143 -17.03 -5.50 -4.16
CA TYR A 143 -15.82 -5.98 -3.48
C TYR A 143 -16.05 -6.09 -1.96
N ARG A 144 -16.84 -5.18 -1.39
CA ARG A 144 -17.24 -5.23 0.02
C ARG A 144 -18.04 -6.50 0.31
N GLU A 145 -19.00 -6.87 -0.54
CA GLU A 145 -19.80 -8.10 -0.43
C GLU A 145 -18.93 -9.37 -0.47
N GLN A 146 -17.95 -9.41 -1.39
CA GLN A 146 -16.98 -10.52 -1.45
C GLN A 146 -16.15 -10.61 -0.17
N VAL A 147 -15.68 -9.48 0.36
CA VAL A 147 -14.91 -9.44 1.61
C VAL A 147 -15.77 -9.89 2.80
N ILE A 148 -17.01 -9.41 2.88
CA ILE A 148 -17.96 -9.81 3.94
C ILE A 148 -18.24 -11.30 3.89
N THR A 149 -18.43 -11.87 2.69
CA THR A 149 -18.67 -13.32 2.52
C THR A 149 -17.49 -14.14 3.08
N HIS A 150 -16.24 -13.76 2.76
CA HIS A 150 -15.06 -14.43 3.32
C HIS A 150 -14.95 -14.27 4.83
N MET A 151 -15.32 -13.11 5.38
CA MET A 151 -15.32 -12.87 6.83
C MET A 151 -16.38 -13.71 7.54
N ASN A 152 -17.59 -13.81 6.97
CA ASN A 152 -18.68 -14.62 7.49
C ASN A 152 -18.30 -16.10 7.55
N ALA A 153 -17.61 -16.62 6.53
CA ALA A 153 -17.13 -18.02 6.50
C ALA A 153 -16.17 -18.38 7.66
N LEU A 154 -15.49 -17.41 8.27
CA LEU A 154 -14.64 -17.61 9.45
C LEU A 154 -15.42 -17.45 10.76
N ILE A 155 -16.43 -16.58 10.78
CA ILE A 155 -17.26 -16.33 11.96
C ILE A 155 -18.26 -17.46 12.20
N THR A 156 -18.81 -18.09 11.15
CA THR A 156 -19.86 -19.12 11.27
C THR A 156 -19.36 -20.50 11.68
N GLN A 157 -18.04 -20.72 11.79
CA GLN A 157 -17.45 -22.01 12.19
C GLN A 157 -17.70 -22.39 13.66
N ALA A 158 -18.46 -21.60 14.41
CA ALA A 158 -18.79 -21.86 15.80
C ALA A 158 -20.26 -21.54 16.13
N PRO A 159 -20.93 -22.37 16.96
CA PRO A 159 -22.32 -22.14 17.36
C PRO A 159 -22.47 -20.83 18.16
N GLY A 160 -23.63 -20.17 18.05
CA GLY A 160 -23.96 -18.93 18.77
C GLY A 160 -24.78 -17.95 17.92
N THR A 161 -25.14 -16.80 18.50
CA THR A 161 -25.94 -15.74 17.85
C THR A 161 -25.37 -15.36 16.48
N GLU A 162 -26.24 -15.21 15.49
CA GLU A 162 -25.83 -14.79 14.14
C GLU A 162 -25.23 -13.37 14.18
N ILE A 163 -24.06 -13.20 13.59
CA ILE A 163 -23.41 -11.90 13.45
C ILE A 163 -23.63 -11.48 12.00
N ASN A 164 -24.46 -10.45 11.80
CA ASN A 164 -24.72 -9.91 10.48
C ASN A 164 -23.68 -8.80 10.16
N LEU A 165 -22.71 -9.13 9.31
CA LEU A 165 -21.71 -8.16 8.85
C LEU A 165 -22.20 -7.25 7.72
N ASP A 166 -23.33 -7.56 7.07
CA ASP A 166 -23.85 -6.76 5.94
C ASP A 166 -24.27 -5.35 6.38
N GLN A 167 -24.78 -5.24 7.61
CA GLN A 167 -25.22 -3.97 8.19
C GLN A 167 -24.08 -3.13 8.80
N VAL A 168 -22.86 -3.68 8.89
CA VAL A 168 -21.71 -3.00 9.53
C VAL A 168 -21.35 -1.69 8.83
N TYR A 169 -21.39 -1.67 7.49
CA TYR A 169 -21.06 -0.47 6.73
C TYR A 169 -22.01 0.70 7.05
N ILE A 170 -23.29 0.41 7.30
CA ILE A 170 -24.31 1.42 7.57
C ILE A 170 -24.20 1.92 9.02
N HIS A 171 -24.10 0.99 9.97
CA HIS A 171 -24.16 1.33 11.40
C HIS A 171 -22.86 1.90 11.96
N TYR A 172 -21.71 1.50 11.44
CA TYR A 172 -20.40 1.80 12.05
C TYR A 172 -19.50 2.69 11.20
N LYS A 173 -20.04 3.34 10.15
CA LYS A 173 -19.25 4.25 9.29
C LYS A 173 -18.51 5.34 10.06
N THR A 174 -19.10 5.84 11.15
CA THR A 174 -18.51 6.88 12.00
C THR A 174 -17.27 6.41 12.75
N TRP A 175 -17.02 5.10 12.89
CA TRP A 175 -15.81 4.60 13.52
C TRP A 175 -14.53 4.98 12.76
N ALA A 176 -14.63 5.28 11.46
CA ALA A 176 -13.50 5.76 10.66
C ALA A 176 -12.88 7.06 11.20
N THR A 177 -13.63 7.88 11.94
CA THR A 177 -13.13 9.13 12.51
C THR A 177 -12.52 8.96 13.91
N TYR A 178 -12.70 7.80 14.54
CA TYR A 178 -12.17 7.52 15.87
C TYR A 178 -10.79 6.88 15.79
N THR A 179 -9.75 7.73 15.91
CA THR A 179 -8.35 7.36 15.69
C THR A 179 -7.83 6.27 16.62
N GLN A 180 -8.28 6.22 17.88
CA GLN A 180 -7.80 5.22 18.85
C GLN A 180 -8.19 3.79 18.45
N TYR A 181 -9.32 3.61 17.77
CA TYR A 181 -9.71 2.29 17.25
C TYR A 181 -8.77 1.81 16.14
N ALA A 182 -8.41 2.69 15.20
CA ALA A 182 -7.42 2.37 14.17
C ALA A 182 -6.02 2.10 14.77
N LYS A 183 -5.60 2.90 15.76
CA LYS A 183 -4.36 2.67 16.52
C LYS A 183 -4.33 1.32 17.21
N CYS A 184 -5.42 0.95 17.90
CA CYS A 184 -5.55 -0.35 18.55
C CYS A 184 -5.40 -1.49 17.56
N LEU A 185 -6.04 -1.39 16.39
CA LEU A 185 -5.93 -2.41 15.34
C LEU A 185 -4.53 -2.47 14.73
N ALA A 186 -3.84 -1.34 14.58
CA ALA A 186 -2.45 -1.30 14.12
C ALA A 186 -1.51 -2.04 15.10
N PHE A 187 -1.62 -1.75 16.40
CA PHE A 187 -0.86 -2.49 17.42
C PHE A 187 -1.24 -3.97 17.47
N ALA A 188 -2.53 -4.29 17.35
CA ALA A 188 -3.01 -5.67 17.32
C ALA A 188 -2.47 -6.44 16.12
N ASP A 189 -2.46 -5.84 14.91
CA ASP A 189 -1.89 -6.48 13.73
C ASP A 189 -0.38 -6.70 13.88
N MET A 190 0.34 -5.69 14.41
CA MET A 190 1.77 -5.78 14.65
C MET A 190 2.11 -6.91 15.64
N PHE A 191 1.37 -7.00 16.75
CA PHE A 191 1.53 -8.07 17.74
C PHE A 191 1.20 -9.45 17.17
N LEU A 192 0.05 -9.59 16.50
CA LEU A 192 -0.40 -10.88 15.97
C LEU A 192 0.36 -11.32 14.71
N ALA A 193 1.06 -10.39 14.02
CA ALA A 193 1.99 -10.73 12.94
C ALA A 193 3.22 -11.48 13.46
N GLU A 194 3.71 -11.13 14.66
CA GLU A 194 4.79 -11.87 15.34
C GLU A 194 4.30 -13.18 15.93
N PHE A 195 3.05 -13.22 16.43
CA PHE A 195 2.47 -14.39 17.11
C PHE A 195 1.30 -15.00 16.31
N PRO A 196 1.55 -15.63 15.15
CA PRO A 196 0.49 -16.18 14.30
C PRO A 196 -0.27 -17.35 14.93
N ALA A 197 0.29 -18.01 15.94
CA ALA A 197 -0.35 -19.08 16.70
C ALA A 197 -1.28 -18.58 17.83
N HIS A 198 -1.37 -17.27 18.04
CA HIS A 198 -2.24 -16.68 19.06
C HIS A 198 -3.71 -17.10 18.86
N PRO A 199 -4.47 -17.45 19.90
CA PRO A 199 -5.88 -17.86 19.77
C PRO A 199 -6.77 -16.83 19.05
N LEU A 200 -6.42 -15.54 19.15
CA LEU A 200 -7.10 -14.42 18.50
C LEU A 200 -6.43 -13.95 17.19
N ALA A 201 -5.48 -14.71 16.61
CA ALA A 201 -4.80 -14.33 15.36
C ALA A 201 -5.75 -14.07 14.17
N GLY A 202 -6.96 -14.63 14.20
CA GLY A 202 -8.02 -14.34 13.22
C GLY A 202 -8.42 -12.87 13.14
N LEU A 203 -8.17 -12.07 14.18
CA LEU A 203 -8.35 -10.61 14.21
C LEU A 203 -7.67 -9.94 13.00
N ARG A 204 -6.53 -10.48 12.55
CA ARG A 204 -5.77 -9.95 11.41
C ARG A 204 -6.55 -9.88 10.11
N MET A 205 -7.63 -10.65 9.95
CA MET A 205 -8.53 -10.51 8.81
C MET A 205 -9.11 -9.09 8.70
N GLY A 206 -9.38 -8.45 9.84
CA GLY A 206 -9.82 -7.06 9.92
C GLY A 206 -8.66 -6.07 9.97
N SER A 207 -7.61 -6.33 10.74
CA SER A 207 -6.53 -5.37 10.97
C SER A 207 -5.43 -5.33 9.90
N ILE A 208 -5.38 -6.28 8.96
CA ILE A 208 -4.35 -6.32 7.92
C ILE A 208 -4.30 -5.05 7.06
N VAL A 209 -5.42 -4.34 6.94
CA VAL A 209 -5.52 -3.06 6.21
C VAL A 209 -4.84 -1.89 6.92
N CYS A 210 -4.38 -2.07 8.17
CA CYS A 210 -3.55 -1.10 8.87
C CYS A 210 -2.08 -1.18 8.42
N ARG A 211 -1.64 -2.37 7.99
CA ARG A 211 -0.27 -2.59 7.51
C ARG A 211 -0.11 -1.98 6.13
N MET A 212 0.93 -1.16 5.96
CA MET A 212 1.25 -0.43 4.73
C MET A 212 0.10 0.46 4.23
N ARG A 213 -0.76 0.93 5.15
CA ARG A 213 -1.80 1.92 4.84
C ARG A 213 -1.15 3.20 4.29
N ASP A 214 -1.77 3.78 3.27
CA ASP A 214 -1.28 4.93 2.50
C ASP A 214 0.16 4.76 1.97
N CYS A 215 0.62 3.53 1.66
CA CYS A 215 1.92 3.27 1.04
C CYS A 215 1.81 2.88 -0.44
N SER A 216 0.73 3.28 -1.13
CA SER A 216 0.42 2.76 -2.46
C SER A 216 1.49 3.06 -3.51
N ALA A 217 2.15 4.22 -3.47
CA ALA A 217 3.22 4.57 -4.39
C ALA A 217 4.46 3.70 -4.15
N LEU A 218 4.88 3.53 -2.89
CA LEU A 218 6.01 2.65 -2.53
C LEU A 218 5.76 1.20 -2.96
N VAL A 219 4.55 0.68 -2.68
CA VAL A 219 4.17 -0.67 -3.08
C VAL A 219 4.07 -0.80 -4.61
N ALA A 220 3.66 0.25 -5.33
CA ALA A 220 3.69 0.27 -6.79
C ALA A 220 5.13 0.26 -7.32
N THR A 221 6.05 1.03 -6.71
CA THR A 221 7.47 1.06 -7.08
C THR A 221 8.06 -0.34 -7.05
N PHE A 222 8.01 -1.03 -5.90
CA PHE A 222 8.57 -2.38 -5.79
C PHE A 222 7.87 -3.42 -6.68
N TYR A 223 6.57 -3.25 -6.90
CA TYR A 223 5.83 -4.12 -7.82
C TYR A 223 6.34 -4.00 -9.26
N ILE A 224 6.56 -2.77 -9.73
CA ILE A 224 7.05 -2.49 -11.09
C ILE A 224 8.53 -2.86 -11.24
N LEU A 225 9.37 -2.56 -10.25
CA LEU A 225 10.77 -3.02 -10.23
C LEU A 225 10.86 -4.53 -10.42
N LYS A 226 10.04 -5.29 -9.67
CA LYS A 226 9.98 -6.75 -9.80
C LYS A 226 9.46 -7.20 -11.17
N MET A 227 8.46 -6.50 -11.72
CA MET A 227 7.88 -6.81 -13.02
C MET A 227 8.91 -6.68 -14.15
N PHE A 228 9.74 -5.63 -14.11
CA PHE A 228 10.78 -5.39 -15.12
C PHE A 228 12.15 -6.01 -14.78
N GLY A 229 12.28 -6.66 -13.62
CA GLY A 229 13.55 -7.22 -13.15
C GLY A 229 14.63 -6.17 -12.86
N MET A 230 14.24 -4.94 -12.50
CA MET A 230 15.17 -3.83 -12.25
C MET A 230 15.49 -3.67 -10.75
N THR A 231 16.70 -3.21 -10.45
CA THR A 231 17.01 -2.68 -9.12
C THR A 231 16.50 -1.25 -8.95
N ILE A 232 16.53 -0.72 -7.72
CA ILE A 232 16.23 0.68 -7.44
C ILE A 232 17.15 1.61 -8.24
N GLY A 233 18.45 1.29 -8.29
CA GLY A 233 19.44 2.09 -9.02
C GLY A 233 19.18 2.09 -10.53
N ASP A 234 18.95 0.92 -11.12
CA ASP A 234 18.74 0.80 -12.57
C ASP A 234 17.49 1.55 -13.01
N PHE A 235 16.41 1.44 -12.24
CA PHE A 235 15.15 2.11 -12.56
C PHE A 235 15.25 3.64 -12.45
N ALA A 236 16.05 4.15 -11.50
CA ALA A 236 16.25 5.59 -11.34
C ALA A 236 16.84 6.24 -12.61
N LEU A 237 17.70 5.53 -13.34
CA LEU A 237 18.31 6.01 -14.59
C LEU A 237 17.29 6.18 -15.73
N TRP A 238 16.13 5.52 -15.64
CA TRP A 238 15.03 5.63 -16.60
C TRP A 238 14.02 6.74 -16.25
N ILE A 239 14.27 7.51 -15.19
CA ILE A 239 13.39 8.60 -14.77
C ILE A 239 13.89 9.93 -15.33
N TRP A 240 13.29 10.38 -16.44
CA TRP A 240 13.74 11.59 -17.15
C TRP A 240 12.92 12.84 -16.88
N THR A 241 11.94 12.75 -15.97
CA THR A 241 11.11 13.89 -15.58
C THR A 241 11.36 14.27 -14.13
N LYS A 242 11.73 15.53 -13.88
CA LYS A 242 12.05 16.06 -12.55
C LYS A 242 10.99 15.78 -11.47
N PRO A 243 9.67 15.91 -11.73
CA PRO A 243 8.65 15.60 -10.71
C PRO A 243 8.65 14.13 -10.29
N VAL A 244 8.81 13.21 -11.26
CA VAL A 244 8.89 11.77 -10.97
C VAL A 244 10.16 11.45 -10.19
N ALA A 245 11.30 12.05 -10.54
CA ALA A 245 12.57 11.84 -9.82
C ALA A 245 12.46 12.28 -8.36
N ALA A 246 11.92 13.48 -8.10
CA ALA A 246 11.73 13.98 -6.74
C ALA A 246 10.79 13.08 -5.90
N GLN A 247 9.72 12.55 -6.50
CA GLN A 247 8.80 11.63 -5.84
C GLN A 247 9.41 10.23 -5.67
N TYR A 248 10.28 9.81 -6.60
CA TYR A 248 11.04 8.56 -6.48
C TYR A 248 11.98 8.62 -5.29
N ASP A 249 12.79 9.68 -5.20
CA ASP A 249 13.67 9.93 -4.05
C ASP A 249 12.90 9.96 -2.72
N GLN A 250 11.70 10.56 -2.73
CA GLN A 250 10.80 10.59 -1.57
C GLN A 250 10.37 9.17 -1.13
N VAL A 251 9.99 8.29 -2.06
CA VAL A 251 9.54 6.94 -1.68
C VAL A 251 10.69 5.97 -1.40
N THR A 252 11.88 6.20 -1.96
CA THR A 252 13.05 5.32 -1.80
C THR A 252 14.05 5.80 -0.75
N VAL A 253 13.66 6.76 0.10
CA VAL A 253 14.53 7.25 1.17
C VAL A 253 14.96 6.12 2.12
N GLY A 254 16.24 6.10 2.48
CA GLY A 254 16.80 5.14 3.43
C GLY A 254 16.52 5.53 4.89
N GLY A 255 16.58 4.55 5.80
CA GLY A 255 16.50 4.79 7.25
C GLY A 255 15.09 4.88 7.84
N GLU A 256 14.06 4.62 7.04
CA GLU A 256 12.65 4.65 7.48
C GLU A 256 12.09 3.29 7.88
N GLU A 257 12.93 2.25 7.94
CA GLU A 257 12.58 0.87 8.33
C GLU A 257 11.41 0.23 7.53
N MET A 258 11.10 0.74 6.33
CA MET A 258 10.02 0.23 5.47
C MET A 258 10.29 -1.20 4.95
N ASP A 259 11.55 -1.63 4.96
CA ASP A 259 12.02 -2.97 4.64
C ASP A 259 12.03 -3.92 5.86
N GLN A 260 11.72 -3.42 7.06
CA GLN A 260 11.76 -4.20 8.31
C GLN A 260 10.37 -4.72 8.70
N PRO A 261 10.10 -6.04 8.63
CA PRO A 261 8.76 -6.60 8.86
C PRO A 261 8.18 -6.36 10.26
N ARG A 262 9.05 -6.06 11.22
CA ARG A 262 8.76 -5.87 12.64
C ARG A 262 8.77 -4.38 13.04
N SER A 263 8.85 -3.45 12.10
CA SER A 263 8.92 -2.02 12.42
C SER A 263 7.54 -1.37 12.64
N TYR A 264 7.50 -0.31 13.46
CA TYR A 264 6.38 0.62 13.51
C TYR A 264 6.12 1.31 12.17
N ALA A 265 7.13 1.39 11.30
CA ALA A 265 7.06 2.01 9.99
C ALA A 265 5.92 1.45 9.13
N LEU A 266 5.62 0.16 9.25
CA LEU A 266 4.56 -0.48 8.48
C LEU A 266 3.16 -0.08 8.93
N TYR A 267 3.02 0.62 10.06
CA TYR A 267 1.75 1.00 10.66
C TYR A 267 1.65 2.52 10.92
N PHE A 268 2.63 3.28 10.41
CA PHE A 268 2.89 4.65 10.82
C PHE A 268 1.70 5.59 10.67
N ARG A 269 0.83 5.36 9.68
CA ARG A 269 -0.38 6.15 9.45
C ARG A 269 -1.39 6.01 10.57
N ASP A 270 -1.75 4.77 10.89
CA ASP A 270 -2.74 4.50 11.92
C ASP A 270 -2.19 4.80 13.30
N LEU A 271 -0.89 4.63 13.52
CA LEU A 271 -0.20 5.01 14.76
C LEU A 271 -0.07 6.54 14.93
N GLY A 272 -0.36 7.33 13.89
CA GLY A 272 -0.27 8.78 13.92
C GLY A 272 1.18 9.30 13.95
N LEU A 273 2.12 8.55 13.39
CA LEU A 273 3.54 8.95 13.28
C LEU A 273 3.78 9.89 12.09
N SER A 274 2.81 10.01 11.19
CA SER A 274 2.84 10.92 10.05
C SER A 274 1.43 11.43 9.76
N GLU A 275 1.29 12.75 9.64
CA GLU A 275 0.01 13.39 9.27
C GLU A 275 -0.30 13.22 7.79
N LYS A 276 0.73 13.23 6.93
CA LYS A 276 0.60 13.02 5.48
C LYS A 276 1.67 12.05 5.01
N SER A 277 1.22 10.91 4.47
CA SER A 277 2.11 9.84 4.00
C SER A 277 3.05 10.32 2.89
N PRO A 278 4.38 10.12 3.02
CA PRO A 278 5.33 10.30 1.93
C PRO A 278 5.26 9.18 0.89
N TYR A 279 4.55 8.09 1.18
CA TYR A 279 4.48 6.88 0.36
C TYR A 279 3.15 6.71 -0.39
N SER A 280 2.23 7.67 -0.26
CA SER A 280 0.89 7.57 -0.84
C SER A 280 0.84 8.02 -2.28
N ALA A 281 -0.10 7.48 -3.06
CA ALA A 281 -0.33 7.91 -4.44
C ALA A 281 -0.66 9.41 -4.56
N PRO A 282 -1.51 10.02 -3.69
CA PRO A 282 -1.75 11.47 -3.75
C PRO A 282 -0.50 12.33 -3.51
N SER A 283 0.41 11.90 -2.61
CA SER A 283 1.69 12.60 -2.38
C SER A 283 2.73 12.35 -3.49
N ASN A 284 2.47 11.39 -4.39
CA ASN A 284 3.40 10.95 -5.43
C ASN A 284 2.66 10.74 -6.76
N ALA A 285 1.85 11.70 -7.18
CA ALA A 285 0.94 11.54 -8.32
C ALA A 285 1.67 11.31 -9.66
N ASP A 286 2.82 11.98 -9.87
CA ASP A 286 3.62 11.84 -11.09
C ASP A 286 4.27 10.45 -11.15
N LEU A 287 4.89 10.01 -10.06
CA LEU A 287 5.47 8.69 -9.95
C LEU A 287 4.41 7.60 -10.06
N HIS A 288 3.26 7.77 -9.42
CA HIS A 288 2.13 6.83 -9.52
C HIS A 288 1.66 6.69 -10.97
N LEU A 289 1.56 7.79 -11.71
CA LEU A 289 1.22 7.75 -13.14
C LEU A 289 2.31 7.02 -13.94
N PHE A 290 3.59 7.33 -13.71
CA PHE A 290 4.71 6.70 -14.40
C PHE A 290 4.72 5.18 -14.21
N LEU A 291 4.65 4.73 -12.96
CA LEU A 291 4.66 3.31 -12.58
C LEU A 291 3.49 2.53 -13.16
N HIS A 292 2.28 3.09 -13.10
CA HIS A 292 1.12 2.37 -13.57
C HIS A 292 0.94 2.45 -15.09
N THR A 293 1.47 3.47 -15.78
CA THR A 293 1.56 3.44 -17.24
C THR A 293 2.44 2.27 -17.69
N LEU A 294 3.63 2.10 -17.09
CA LEU A 294 4.51 0.94 -17.35
C LEU A 294 3.78 -0.38 -17.13
N GLY A 295 3.09 -0.50 -15.99
CA GLY A 295 2.36 -1.73 -15.69
C GLY A 295 1.16 -1.99 -16.61
N VAL A 296 0.51 -0.96 -17.16
CA VAL A 296 -0.55 -1.14 -18.17
C VAL A 296 0.04 -1.67 -19.48
N THR A 297 1.21 -1.20 -19.88
CA THR A 297 1.91 -1.72 -21.07
C THR A 297 2.28 -3.20 -20.93
N GLU A 298 2.54 -3.67 -19.71
CA GLU A 298 2.75 -5.09 -19.36
C GLU A 298 1.46 -5.84 -18.97
N ASP A 299 0.28 -5.33 -19.36
CA ASP A 299 -1.03 -5.94 -19.11
C ASP A 299 -1.33 -6.28 -17.63
N SER A 300 -0.73 -5.53 -16.69
CA SER A 300 -0.98 -5.72 -15.26
C SER A 300 -2.40 -5.32 -14.89
N GLU A 301 -3.22 -6.29 -14.49
CA GLU A 301 -4.56 -6.03 -13.96
C GLU A 301 -4.57 -5.02 -12.81
N ARG A 302 -3.51 -5.00 -11.99
CA ARG A 302 -3.35 -4.07 -10.88
C ARG A 302 -3.21 -2.64 -11.38
N SER A 303 -2.39 -2.42 -12.40
CA SER A 303 -2.13 -1.10 -12.98
C SER A 303 -3.28 -0.62 -13.87
N VAL A 304 -3.89 -1.52 -14.65
CA VAL A 304 -5.10 -1.21 -15.44
C VAL A 304 -6.22 -0.66 -14.56
N ARG A 305 -6.38 -1.22 -13.35
CA ARG A 305 -7.40 -0.80 -12.39
C ARG A 305 -6.95 0.30 -11.43
N ALA A 306 -5.71 0.80 -11.53
CA ALA A 306 -5.21 1.86 -10.67
C ALA A 306 -5.95 3.17 -10.95
N ARG A 307 -6.38 3.88 -9.90
CA ARG A 307 -7.07 5.18 -10.02
C ARG A 307 -6.09 6.26 -10.48
N GLN A 308 -6.59 7.20 -11.28
CA GLN A 308 -5.91 8.47 -11.53
C GLN A 308 -5.94 9.31 -10.24
N VAL A 309 -4.83 9.98 -9.95
CA VAL A 309 -4.64 10.78 -8.74
C VAL A 309 -3.94 12.09 -9.08
N GLY A 310 -4.32 13.18 -8.40
CA GLY A 310 -3.68 14.49 -8.56
C GLY A 310 -3.74 15.04 -9.99
N THR A 311 -2.79 15.94 -10.28
CA THR A 311 -2.65 16.59 -11.59
C THR A 311 -1.20 16.41 -12.09
N PRO A 312 -0.80 15.20 -12.49
CA PRO A 312 0.57 14.90 -12.89
C PRO A 312 0.95 15.52 -14.24
N LEU A 313 2.26 15.62 -14.51
CA LEU A 313 2.81 16.07 -15.80
C LEU A 313 2.64 15.02 -16.91
N LYS A 314 1.39 14.72 -17.25
CA LYS A 314 0.94 13.58 -18.05
C LYS A 314 1.75 13.35 -19.33
N ASN A 315 1.89 14.37 -20.19
CA ASN A 315 2.50 14.20 -21.51
C ASN A 315 3.97 13.76 -21.45
N ALA A 316 4.77 14.40 -20.59
CA ALA A 316 6.20 14.07 -20.46
C ALA A 316 6.39 12.70 -19.79
N ILE A 317 5.55 12.37 -18.81
CA ILE A 317 5.61 11.10 -18.08
C ILE A 317 5.27 9.92 -19.01
N ILE A 318 4.18 10.04 -19.78
CA ILE A 318 3.79 9.02 -20.75
C ILE A 318 4.85 8.89 -21.85
N ALA A 319 5.40 10.00 -22.33
CA ALA A 319 6.48 9.97 -23.33
C ALA A 319 7.73 9.23 -22.82
N ASN A 320 8.14 9.49 -21.58
CA ASN A 320 9.24 8.77 -20.93
C ASN A 320 8.91 7.27 -20.84
N GLU A 321 7.73 6.92 -20.33
CA GLU A 321 7.29 5.54 -20.19
C GLU A 321 7.30 4.77 -21.51
N MET A 322 6.81 5.36 -22.60
CA MET A 322 6.75 4.70 -23.90
C MET A 322 8.13 4.21 -24.36
N VAL A 323 9.17 4.99 -24.04
CA VAL A 323 10.56 4.64 -24.37
C VAL A 323 11.02 3.48 -23.50
N VAL A 324 10.81 3.55 -22.18
CA VAL A 324 11.17 2.47 -21.25
C VAL A 324 10.51 1.15 -21.68
N ALA A 325 9.21 1.17 -21.95
CA ALA A 325 8.47 -0.01 -22.39
C ALA A 325 8.99 -0.54 -23.74
N TYR A 326 9.31 0.33 -24.69
CA TYR A 326 9.90 -0.08 -25.97
C TYR A 326 11.25 -0.77 -25.77
N VAL A 327 12.15 -0.17 -24.98
CA VAL A 327 13.49 -0.73 -24.73
C VAL A 327 13.40 -2.10 -24.06
N TYR A 328 12.59 -2.20 -23.01
CA TYR A 328 12.46 -3.46 -22.27
C TYR A 328 11.70 -4.54 -23.04
N GLY A 329 10.75 -4.17 -23.90
CA GLY A 329 10.09 -5.12 -24.81
C GLY A 329 11.00 -5.58 -25.96
N ARG A 330 12.02 -4.79 -26.34
CA ARG A 330 12.95 -5.11 -27.45
C ARG A 330 14.14 -5.95 -27.01
N PHE A 331 14.81 -5.57 -25.92
CA PHE A 331 16.08 -6.16 -25.53
C PHE A 331 15.90 -7.21 -24.43
N ASN A 332 15.59 -8.45 -24.79
CA ASN A 332 15.53 -9.53 -23.81
C ASN A 332 16.94 -9.99 -23.40
N THR A 333 17.17 -10.16 -22.11
CA THR A 333 18.44 -10.70 -21.56
C THR A 333 18.34 -12.21 -21.45
N PHE A 334 18.27 -12.89 -22.60
CA PHE A 334 18.33 -14.36 -22.62
C PHE A 334 19.78 -14.80 -22.47
N GLN A 335 20.08 -15.46 -21.37
CA GLN A 335 21.37 -16.12 -21.14
C GLN A 335 21.13 -17.57 -20.72
N LYS A 336 22.12 -18.42 -20.99
CA LYS A 336 22.04 -19.83 -20.60
C LYS A 336 22.38 -19.93 -19.11
N GLU A 337 21.41 -20.34 -18.30
CA GLU A 337 21.55 -20.42 -16.83
C GLU A 337 22.05 -21.78 -16.34
N TYR A 338 21.99 -22.82 -17.18
CA TYR A 338 22.37 -24.18 -16.83
C TYR A 338 23.32 -24.77 -17.86
N SER A 339 24.44 -25.31 -17.40
CA SER A 339 25.33 -26.17 -18.18
C SER A 339 25.07 -27.65 -17.82
N TYR A 340 25.43 -28.57 -18.72
CA TYR A 340 25.31 -30.01 -18.45
C TYR A 340 26.21 -30.45 -17.29
N ASP A 341 27.34 -29.76 -17.12
CA ASP A 341 28.39 -30.09 -16.18
C ASP A 341 28.21 -29.41 -14.80
N GLY A 342 27.22 -28.50 -14.68
CA GLY A 342 27.01 -27.69 -13.47
C GLY A 342 28.00 -26.53 -13.31
N GLU A 343 28.92 -26.36 -14.26
CA GLU A 343 29.87 -25.24 -14.28
C GLU A 343 29.16 -23.92 -14.66
N PRO A 344 29.49 -22.80 -13.97
CA PRO A 344 28.97 -21.48 -14.32
C PRO A 344 29.32 -21.13 -15.76
N ILE A 345 28.33 -20.65 -16.51
CA ILE A 345 28.59 -20.11 -17.85
C ILE A 345 29.14 -18.70 -17.64
N GLU A 346 30.38 -18.45 -18.07
CA GLU A 346 30.96 -17.12 -18.04
C GLU A 346 30.06 -16.17 -18.85
N ASP A 347 29.61 -15.11 -18.20
CA ASP A 347 28.85 -14.05 -18.83
C ASP A 347 29.77 -13.38 -19.86
N ALA A 348 29.55 -13.68 -21.13
CA ALA A 348 30.20 -12.97 -22.22
C ALA A 348 29.60 -11.57 -22.22
N GLY A 349 30.17 -10.70 -21.38
CA GLY A 349 29.74 -9.33 -21.20
C GLY A 349 29.52 -8.62 -22.54
N PRO A 350 28.69 -7.56 -22.57
CA PRO A 350 28.31 -6.90 -23.81
C PRO A 350 29.56 -6.57 -24.62
N GLY A 351 29.65 -7.17 -25.81
CA GLY A 351 30.75 -6.91 -26.75
C GLY A 351 30.93 -5.41 -26.92
N ALA A 352 32.19 -4.98 -26.95
CA ALA A 352 32.59 -3.58 -27.03
C ALA A 352 31.69 -2.80 -28.01
N ALA A 353 31.09 -1.73 -27.52
CA ALA A 353 30.25 -0.85 -28.33
C ALA A 353 31.10 -0.27 -29.47
N ASP A 354 30.76 -0.62 -30.70
CA ASP A 354 31.29 0.05 -31.89
C ASP A 354 30.88 1.53 -31.85
N GLU A 355 31.75 2.40 -32.36
CA GLU A 355 31.51 3.84 -32.47
C GLU A 355 30.16 4.11 -33.15
N VAL A 356 29.22 4.69 -32.38
CA VAL A 356 27.85 4.94 -32.84
C VAL A 356 27.88 6.08 -33.85
N GLU A 357 27.52 5.79 -35.10
CA GLU A 357 27.26 6.81 -36.13
C GLU A 357 26.21 7.81 -35.63
N GLU A 358 26.51 9.10 -35.80
CA GLU A 358 25.61 10.22 -35.54
C GLU A 358 24.28 9.95 -36.29
N HIS A 359 23.16 9.79 -35.56
CA HIS A 359 21.80 9.42 -36.00
C HIS A 359 21.34 7.96 -35.90
N ARG A 360 22.19 6.99 -35.53
CA ARG A 360 21.72 5.60 -35.33
C ARG A 360 20.99 5.44 -33.99
N MET A 361 19.84 4.75 -34.01
CA MET A 361 19.09 4.40 -32.79
C MET A 361 19.95 3.50 -31.87
N PRO A 362 19.93 3.68 -30.54
CA PRO A 362 20.71 2.84 -29.64
C PRO A 362 20.37 1.35 -29.75
N GLU A 363 21.40 0.50 -29.65
CA GLU A 363 21.30 -0.96 -29.76
C GLU A 363 21.48 -1.70 -28.42
N SER A 364 21.49 -0.94 -27.31
CA SER A 364 21.65 -1.45 -25.96
C SER A 364 20.51 -1.00 -25.04
N LYS A 365 20.51 -1.53 -23.82
CA LYS A 365 19.65 -1.09 -22.70
C LYS A 365 20.23 0.11 -21.94
N ASP A 366 21.15 0.87 -22.52
CA ASP A 366 21.79 2.01 -21.84
C ASP A 366 20.86 3.23 -21.76
N PRO A 367 20.39 3.63 -20.57
CA PRO A 367 19.45 4.76 -20.42
C PRO A 367 20.02 6.08 -20.97
N ASP A 368 21.33 6.32 -20.82
CA ASP A 368 21.96 7.56 -21.24
C ASP A 368 22.04 7.67 -22.76
N ALA A 369 22.34 6.56 -23.45
CA ALA A 369 22.30 6.49 -24.91
C ALA A 369 20.88 6.79 -25.46
N TRP A 370 19.84 6.24 -24.82
CA TRP A 370 18.45 6.49 -25.19
C TRP A 370 18.03 7.94 -24.96
N LEU A 371 18.38 8.52 -23.81
CA LEU A 371 18.10 9.92 -23.52
C LEU A 371 18.82 10.86 -24.49
N GLY A 372 20.12 10.63 -24.73
CA GLY A 372 20.93 11.42 -25.67
C GLY A 372 20.38 11.37 -27.09
N TRP A 373 19.98 10.19 -27.56
CA TRP A 373 19.36 10.02 -28.87
C TRP A 373 18.02 10.77 -28.99
N LEU A 374 17.16 10.71 -27.96
CA LEU A 374 15.89 11.47 -27.97
C LEU A 374 16.10 12.98 -27.94
N GLN A 375 17.12 13.46 -27.22
CA GLN A 375 17.45 14.89 -27.19
C GLN A 375 17.87 15.40 -28.57
N GLN A 376 18.62 14.60 -29.35
CA GLN A 376 18.93 14.90 -30.75
C GLN A 376 17.67 14.98 -31.64
N GLN A 377 16.59 14.30 -31.25
CA GLN A 377 15.28 14.35 -31.90
C GLN A 377 14.31 15.37 -31.28
N ASN A 378 14.82 16.40 -30.58
CA ASN A 378 14.03 17.43 -29.89
C ASN A 378 13.04 16.86 -28.86
N GLY A 379 13.31 15.68 -28.30
CA GLY A 379 12.43 15.00 -27.34
C GLY A 379 11.13 14.48 -27.94
N ILE A 380 11.02 14.40 -29.27
CA ILE A 380 9.84 13.88 -29.95
C ILE A 380 9.90 12.36 -29.94
N ILE A 381 8.92 11.71 -29.30
CA ILE A 381 8.84 10.24 -29.32
C ILE A 381 8.52 9.75 -30.75
N PRO A 382 9.35 8.87 -31.33
CA PRO A 382 9.14 8.33 -32.66
C PRO A 382 7.79 7.60 -32.84
N PRO A 383 7.18 7.63 -34.03
CA PRO A 383 5.90 6.96 -34.28
C PRO A 383 5.91 5.45 -34.02
N PHE A 384 7.03 4.75 -34.26
CA PHE A 384 7.12 3.31 -34.03
C PHE A 384 7.09 2.95 -32.54
N ILE A 385 7.73 3.75 -31.68
CA ILE A 385 7.67 3.61 -30.21
C ILE A 385 6.23 3.84 -29.74
N LYS A 386 5.62 4.95 -30.16
CA LYS A 386 4.21 5.25 -29.83
C LYS A 386 3.26 4.12 -30.25
N ARG A 387 3.44 3.61 -31.46
CA ARG A 387 2.59 2.54 -32.01
C ARG A 387 2.68 1.27 -31.16
N GLN A 388 3.87 0.90 -30.67
CA GLN A 388 4.00 -0.27 -29.79
C GLN A 388 3.19 -0.08 -28.51
N SER A 389 3.39 1.01 -27.77
CA SER A 389 2.62 1.28 -26.54
C SER A 389 1.11 1.32 -26.79
N TYR A 390 0.69 1.96 -27.88
CA TYR A 390 -0.73 2.00 -28.28
C TYR A 390 -1.34 0.61 -28.52
N MET A 391 -0.58 -0.35 -29.06
CA MET A 391 -1.08 -1.71 -29.24
C MET A 391 -1.41 -2.38 -27.90
N HIS A 392 -0.58 -2.15 -26.87
CA HIS A 392 -0.87 -2.66 -25.52
C HIS A 392 -2.09 -1.94 -24.91
N TRP A 393 -2.16 -0.62 -25.03
CA TRP A 393 -3.23 0.16 -24.39
C TRP A 393 -4.61 -0.07 -25.01
N LEU A 394 -4.68 -0.42 -26.30
CA LEU A 394 -5.93 -0.80 -26.96
C LEU A 394 -6.56 -2.09 -26.42
N ASN A 395 -5.78 -2.98 -25.81
CA ASN A 395 -6.28 -4.22 -25.21
C ASN A 395 -7.16 -3.97 -23.98
N HIS A 396 -7.11 -2.77 -23.40
CA HIS A 396 -7.77 -2.42 -22.15
C HIS A 396 -9.09 -1.69 -22.34
N ALA A 397 -9.78 -1.95 -23.47
CA ALA A 397 -11.15 -1.52 -23.70
C ALA A 397 -12.07 -1.97 -22.56
N GLY A 398 -12.95 -1.09 -22.08
CA GLY A 398 -13.83 -1.38 -20.94
C GLY A 398 -13.16 -1.23 -19.56
N SER A 399 -11.96 -0.65 -19.50
CA SER A 399 -11.37 -0.17 -18.25
C SER A 399 -12.32 0.77 -17.51
N ARG A 400 -12.24 0.78 -16.18
CA ARG A 400 -13.23 1.49 -15.35
C ARG A 400 -13.02 3.01 -15.41
N PRO A 401 -14.10 3.80 -15.29
CA PRO A 401 -14.01 5.25 -15.17
C PRO A 401 -13.03 5.73 -14.10
N GLY A 402 -12.16 6.68 -14.45
CA GLY A 402 -11.17 7.29 -13.57
C GLY A 402 -9.94 6.41 -13.30
N THR A 403 -9.70 5.38 -14.11
CA THR A 403 -8.49 4.54 -14.01
C THR A 403 -7.42 4.94 -15.03
N ILE A 404 -6.19 4.52 -14.79
CA ILE A 404 -5.06 4.74 -15.71
C ILE A 404 -5.26 3.92 -16.99
N GLY A 405 -5.79 2.69 -16.89
CA GLY A 405 -6.12 1.88 -18.07
C GLY A 405 -7.13 2.56 -19.00
N GLU A 406 -8.20 3.16 -18.44
CA GLU A 406 -9.17 3.92 -19.22
C GLU A 406 -8.53 5.16 -19.88
N MET A 407 -7.72 5.89 -19.12
CA MET A 407 -7.03 7.09 -19.61
C MET A 407 -6.17 6.78 -20.85
N LEU A 408 -5.34 5.74 -20.76
CA LEU A 408 -4.42 5.36 -21.84
C LEU A 408 -5.17 4.81 -23.06
N PHE A 409 -6.25 4.08 -22.84
CA PHE A 409 -7.13 3.62 -23.92
C PHE A 409 -7.77 4.82 -24.67
N GLN A 410 -8.29 5.80 -23.94
CA GLN A 410 -8.88 7.01 -24.52
C GLN A 410 -7.84 7.86 -25.27
N ASP A 411 -6.67 8.07 -24.67
CA ASP A 411 -5.56 8.80 -25.30
C ASP A 411 -5.12 8.15 -26.61
N THR A 412 -5.03 6.82 -26.62
CA THR A 412 -4.69 6.04 -27.82
C THR A 412 -5.73 6.20 -28.91
N THR A 413 -7.01 6.08 -28.54
CA THR A 413 -8.12 6.20 -29.50
C THR A 413 -8.14 7.59 -30.13
N ALA A 414 -7.93 8.64 -29.33
CA ALA A 414 -7.82 10.01 -29.82
C ALA A 414 -6.56 10.21 -30.70
N GLY A 415 -5.41 9.67 -30.29
CA GLY A 415 -4.15 9.75 -31.04
C GLY A 415 -4.19 9.01 -32.38
N MET A 416 -4.90 7.89 -32.48
CA MET A 416 -5.07 7.18 -33.75
C MET A 416 -6.03 7.90 -34.71
N MET A 417 -6.99 8.68 -34.22
CA MET A 417 -7.86 9.50 -35.07
C MET A 417 -7.11 10.70 -35.68
N THR A 418 -6.07 11.21 -35.02
CA THR A 418 -5.24 12.31 -35.54
C THR A 418 -4.08 11.83 -36.44
N VAL A 419 -3.70 10.55 -36.39
CA VAL A 419 -2.63 9.93 -37.19
C VAL A 419 -3.12 9.32 -38.51
N ARG A 420 -4.40 9.42 -38.87
CA ARG A 420 -4.87 9.11 -40.25
C ARG A 420 -4.59 10.30 -41.17
N PRO A 421 -3.55 10.28 -42.02
CA PRO A 421 -3.16 11.44 -42.82
C PRO A 421 -3.76 11.34 -44.23
N ALA A 422 -4.12 12.50 -44.80
CA ALA A 422 -3.46 13.11 -45.95
C ALA A 422 -2.83 12.22 -47.06
N GLU A 423 -3.33 11.00 -47.30
CA GLU A 423 -3.02 10.16 -48.48
C GLU A 423 -4.21 10.12 -49.48
N ALA A 424 -5.24 10.96 -49.27
CA ALA A 424 -6.43 11.01 -50.12
C ALA A 424 -6.52 12.22 -51.07
N GLU A 425 -5.55 13.15 -51.06
CA GLU A 425 -5.60 14.38 -51.89
C GLU A 425 -4.38 14.54 -52.83
N GLY A 426 -3.73 13.43 -53.19
CA GLY A 426 -2.60 13.42 -54.15
C GLY A 426 -2.87 12.62 -55.42
N GLY A 427 -4.13 12.37 -55.78
CA GLY A 427 -4.50 11.53 -56.91
C GLY A 427 -5.77 11.98 -57.60
N GLN A 428 -5.69 13.09 -58.34
CA GLN A 428 -6.42 13.31 -59.59
C GLN A 428 -5.73 14.37 -60.44
#